data_AF-K2N262-F1
#
_entry.id   AF-K2N262-F1
#
_cell.length_a   1.000
_cell.length_b   1.000
_cell.length_c   1.000
_cell.angle_alpha   90.00
_cell.angle_beta   90.00
_cell.angle_gamma   90.00
#
_symmetry.space_group_name_H-M   'P 1'
#
loop_
_entity.id
_entity.type
_entity.pdbx_description
1 polymer ?
#
loop_
_entity_poly.entity_id
_entity_poly.type
_entity_poly.pdbx_seq_one_letter_code
_entity_poly.pdbx_strand_id
1 'polypeptide(L)'
;MEVVVSRPTTVVKGNDIYMLLGVYVRKNGANCKVAVGVEASFELLLVKGNVSDEDGMNRILLNDTYFIPWTPDEEQLKSLTSVIGSGGAGVKMSDGTLVFPLEGKKEESGAEEAVSLILYSLKDTNNWTLSKGIFADGCSDPSIVEWKDKKLIMMTACDGGRRRVYESGDKGESWTEALGTLSRVWGNKQKGPDKGVGSGFTTAKIEDRDVMLVTLPAYSKS
;
A
#
# COMPACT_ATOMS: atom_id res chain seq x y z
N MET A 1 -8.98 21.57 14.52
CA MET A 1 -8.20 20.96 13.42
C MET A 1 -7.63 19.71 14.02
N GLU A 2 -8.08 18.56 13.53
CA GLU A 2 -7.63 17.25 13.98
C GLU A 2 -6.78 16.64 12.86
N VAL A 3 -5.54 16.29 13.18
CA VAL A 3 -4.64 15.59 12.26
C VAL A 3 -4.72 14.12 12.60
N VAL A 4 -5.19 13.32 11.66
CA VAL A 4 -5.26 11.86 11.79
C VAL A 4 -4.15 11.26 10.95
N VAL A 5 -3.32 10.44 11.58
CA VAL A 5 -2.29 9.66 10.91
C VAL A 5 -2.74 8.21 10.88
N SER A 6 -2.68 7.56 9.71
CA SER A 6 -3.21 6.21 9.55
C SER A 6 -2.42 5.35 8.56
N ARG A 7 -2.69 4.04 8.59
CA ARG A 7 -2.12 3.00 7.71
C ARG A 7 -0.59 3.05 7.60
N PRO A 8 0.16 2.92 8.72
CA PRO A 8 1.61 2.80 8.68
C PRO A 8 2.00 1.62 7.79
N THR A 9 2.77 1.91 6.74
CA THR A 9 3.30 0.93 5.80
C THR A 9 4.81 0.96 5.88
N THR A 10 5.46 -0.17 6.15
CA THR A 10 6.89 -0.19 6.55
C THR A 10 7.76 -1.00 5.61
N VAL A 11 8.97 -0.51 5.35
CA VAL A 11 10.02 -1.23 4.60
C VAL A 11 11.33 -1.12 5.37
N VAL A 12 12.08 -2.22 5.44
CA VAL A 12 13.37 -2.29 6.16
C VAL A 12 14.50 -2.56 5.18
N LYS A 13 15.61 -1.83 5.31
CA LYS A 13 16.85 -2.01 4.55
C LYS A 13 18.04 -1.99 5.49
N GLY A 14 18.59 -3.17 5.81
CA GLY A 14 19.63 -3.26 6.84
C GLY A 14 19.06 -2.82 8.19
N ASN A 15 19.68 -1.81 8.80
CA ASN A 15 19.19 -1.23 10.05
C ASN A 15 18.23 -0.06 9.83
N ASP A 16 18.06 0.41 8.59
CA ASP A 16 17.17 1.53 8.27
C ASP A 16 15.71 1.08 8.17
N ILE A 17 14.82 1.86 8.74
CA ILE A 17 13.37 1.71 8.71
C ILE A 17 12.78 2.89 7.93
N TYR A 18 11.93 2.58 6.97
CA TYR A 18 11.15 3.54 6.20
C TYR A 18 9.69 3.28 6.47
N MET A 19 8.95 4.27 6.96
CA MET A 19 7.54 4.17 7.29
C MET A 19 6.75 5.23 6.54
N LEU A 20 5.86 4.80 5.66
CA LEU A 20 4.92 5.66 4.96
C LEU A 20 3.61 5.74 5.75
N LEU A 21 3.12 6.95 5.96
CA LEU A 21 1.92 7.26 6.72
C LEU A 21 0.97 8.10 5.86
N GLY A 22 -0.32 7.78 5.92
CA GLY A 22 -1.36 8.68 5.42
C GLY A 22 -1.65 9.76 6.45
N VAL A 23 -1.58 11.02 6.05
CA VAL A 23 -1.96 12.17 6.86
C VAL A 23 -3.25 12.75 6.31
N TYR A 24 -4.23 12.87 7.19
CA TYR A 24 -5.55 13.39 6.87
C TYR A 24 -5.92 14.49 7.86
N VAL A 25 -6.20 15.67 7.34
CA VAL A 25 -6.51 16.86 8.14
C VAL A 25 -8.01 17.13 8.13
N ARG A 26 -8.68 16.93 9.27
CA ARG A 26 -10.07 17.37 9.46
C ARG A 26 -10.09 18.82 9.94
N LYS A 27 -10.72 19.71 9.16
CA LYS A 27 -11.20 20.99 9.69
C LYS A 27 -12.47 20.69 10.53
N ASN A 28 -12.47 21.08 11.81
CA ASN A 28 -13.52 20.73 12.77
C ASN A 28 -14.90 21.23 12.28
N GLY A 29 -15.78 20.32 11.88
CA GLY A 29 -17.23 20.54 11.86
C GLY A 29 -17.82 19.90 13.10
N ALA A 30 -18.50 20.68 13.94
CA ALA A 30 -19.25 20.15 15.08
C ALA A 30 -20.46 19.36 14.59
N ASN A 31 -20.26 18.10 14.17
CA ASN A 31 -21.24 17.01 14.11
C ASN A 31 -20.64 15.80 13.36
N CYS A 32 -20.85 14.59 13.87
CA CYS A 32 -20.46 13.30 13.29
C CYS A 32 -21.26 12.94 12.03
N LYS A 33 -21.32 13.84 11.05
CA LYS A 33 -21.72 13.54 9.68
C LYS A 33 -20.70 14.22 8.79
N VAL A 34 -20.01 13.43 7.97
CA VAL A 34 -19.14 13.93 6.91
C VAL A 34 -20.03 14.80 6.02
N ALA A 35 -19.96 16.11 6.23
CA ALA A 35 -20.59 17.07 5.36
C ALA A 35 -19.75 17.11 4.07
N VAL A 36 -20.40 16.79 2.96
CA VAL A 36 -19.87 17.00 1.61
C VAL A 36 -19.38 18.46 1.52
N GLY A 37 -18.11 18.65 1.17
CA GLY A 37 -17.53 19.98 0.94
C GLY A 37 -16.53 20.50 1.98
N VAL A 38 -16.04 19.69 2.92
CA VAL A 38 -14.84 20.06 3.69
C VAL A 38 -13.61 19.60 2.91
N GLU A 39 -12.81 20.54 2.40
CA GLU A 39 -11.48 20.28 1.79
C GLU A 39 -10.61 19.49 2.77
N ALA A 40 -10.62 18.17 2.64
CA ALA A 40 -9.66 17.31 3.30
C ALA A 40 -8.43 17.21 2.41
N SER A 41 -7.26 17.58 2.95
CA SER A 41 -6.00 17.25 2.30
C SER A 41 -5.59 15.82 2.67
N PHE A 42 -5.21 15.06 1.65
CA PHE A 42 -4.56 13.75 1.80
C PHE A 42 -3.09 13.93 1.46
N GLU A 43 -2.24 13.70 2.44
CA GLU A 43 -0.79 13.83 2.30
C GLU A 43 -0.11 12.51 2.66
N LEU A 44 1.04 12.27 2.04
CA LEU A 44 1.90 11.14 2.36
C LEU A 44 3.09 11.65 3.18
N LEU A 45 3.25 11.10 4.38
CA LEU A 45 4.36 11.40 5.27
C LEU A 45 5.27 10.18 5.35
N LEU A 46 6.52 10.35 4.93
CA LEU A 46 7.56 9.36 5.12
C LEU A 46 8.35 9.68 6.38
N VAL A 47 8.49 8.69 7.25
CA VAL A 47 9.37 8.73 8.41
C VAL A 47 10.52 7.78 8.17
N LYS A 48 11.75 8.28 8.32
CA LYS A 48 12.96 7.47 8.28
C LYS A 48 13.53 7.35 9.70
N GLY A 49 13.95 6.15 10.03
CA GLY A 49 14.67 5.87 11.25
C GLY A 49 15.64 4.73 11.08
N ASN A 50 16.30 4.36 12.16
CA ASN A 50 17.20 3.23 12.20
C ASN A 50 17.14 2.49 13.53
N VAL A 51 17.57 1.24 13.50
CA VAL A 51 17.84 0.44 14.70
C VAL A 51 19.32 0.57 15.03
N SER A 52 19.64 0.82 16.30
CA SER A 52 21.00 0.74 16.83
C SER A 52 21.03 -0.17 18.05
N ASP A 53 22.20 -0.75 18.30
CA ASP A 53 22.53 -1.45 19.54
C ASP A 53 23.58 -0.61 20.25
N GLU A 54 23.15 0.11 21.28
CA GLU A 54 24.04 0.91 22.13
C GLU A 54 24.03 0.29 23.53
N ASP A 55 25.20 -0.17 23.98
CA ASP A 55 25.42 -0.78 25.30
C ASP A 55 24.53 -2.01 25.59
N GLY A 56 24.23 -2.82 24.56
CA GLY A 56 23.37 -4.00 24.68
C GLY A 56 21.88 -3.68 24.75
N MET A 57 21.50 -2.43 24.48
CA MET A 57 20.11 -1.97 24.42
C MET A 57 19.75 -1.62 22.98
N ASN A 58 18.84 -2.41 22.40
CA ASN A 58 18.26 -2.10 21.09
C ASN A 58 17.43 -0.81 21.18
N ARG A 59 17.79 0.19 20.39
CA ARG A 59 17.10 1.47 20.27
C ARG A 59 16.55 1.64 18.86
N ILE A 60 15.36 2.23 18.77
CA ILE A 60 14.77 2.68 17.51
C ILE A 60 14.78 4.19 17.56
N LEU A 61 15.39 4.80 16.54
CA LEU A 61 15.50 6.24 16.42
C LEU A 61 14.76 6.68 15.16
N LEU A 62 13.70 7.48 15.32
CA LEU A 62 12.92 8.06 14.22
C LEU A 62 13.25 9.55 14.14
N ASN A 63 14.01 9.95 13.12
CA ASN A 63 14.62 11.29 13.08
C ASN A 63 14.14 12.15 11.94
N ASP A 64 13.93 11.56 10.76
CA ASP A 64 13.67 12.35 9.56
C ASP A 64 12.22 12.15 9.10
N THR A 65 11.56 13.26 8.80
CA THR A 65 10.20 13.27 8.26
C THR A 65 10.16 14.05 6.96
N TYR A 66 9.51 13.47 5.95
CA TYR A 66 9.42 14.05 4.61
C TYR A 66 7.99 13.94 4.12
N PHE A 67 7.42 15.06 3.68
CA PHE A 67 6.18 15.02 2.91
C PHE A 67 6.50 14.60 1.49
N ILE A 68 5.78 13.60 1.00
CA ILE A 68 5.87 13.13 -0.38
C ILE A 68 4.75 13.80 -1.16
N PRO A 69 5.07 14.79 -2.02
CA PRO A 69 4.07 15.33 -2.93
C PRO A 69 3.70 14.22 -3.92
N TRP A 70 2.41 13.92 -3.99
CA TRP A 70 1.88 12.92 -4.91
C TRP A 70 1.07 13.54 -6.05
N THR A 71 0.88 14.87 -6.05
CA THR A 71 0.18 15.60 -7.11
C THR A 71 0.78 15.28 -8.47
N PRO A 72 0.05 14.52 -9.32
CA PRO A 72 0.66 13.89 -10.46
C PRO A 72 0.53 14.78 -11.71
N ASP A 73 1.60 14.84 -12.50
CA ASP A 73 1.56 15.48 -13.82
C ASP A 73 0.82 14.62 -14.85
N GLU A 74 0.83 13.29 -14.65
CA GLU A 74 0.21 12.33 -15.56
C GLU A 74 -1.33 12.37 -15.49
N GLU A 75 -1.95 12.42 -16.66
CA GLU A 75 -3.40 12.63 -16.80
C GLU A 75 -4.24 11.53 -16.15
N GLN A 76 -3.79 10.27 -16.19
CA GLN A 76 -4.50 9.16 -15.55
C GLN A 76 -4.55 9.32 -14.03
N LEU A 77 -3.44 9.76 -13.43
CA LEU A 77 -3.34 9.96 -11.98
C LEU A 77 -4.07 11.24 -11.53
N LYS A 78 -4.36 12.20 -12.42
CA LYS A 78 -5.19 13.39 -12.11
C LYS A 78 -6.63 13.04 -11.74
N SER A 79 -7.09 11.84 -12.09
CA SER A 79 -8.42 11.33 -11.69
C SER A 79 -8.46 10.87 -10.22
N LEU A 80 -7.31 10.76 -9.55
CA LEU A 80 -7.23 10.34 -8.16
C LEU A 80 -7.57 11.50 -7.21
N THR A 81 -8.50 11.27 -6.30
CA THR A 81 -8.89 12.22 -5.25
C THR A 81 -8.07 12.06 -3.98
N SER A 82 -7.51 10.88 -3.75
CA SER A 82 -6.64 10.61 -2.60
C SER A 82 -5.73 9.41 -2.85
N VAL A 83 -4.58 9.39 -2.16
CA VAL A 83 -3.64 8.26 -2.13
C VAL A 83 -3.17 8.06 -0.69
N ILE A 84 -3.10 6.81 -0.26
CA ILE A 84 -2.64 6.41 1.07
C ILE A 84 -1.83 5.11 1.01
N GLY A 85 -0.91 4.92 1.97
CA GLY A 85 -0.30 3.61 2.18
C GLY A 85 -1.36 2.55 2.53
N SER A 86 -1.15 1.31 2.11
CA SER A 86 -2.09 0.23 2.36
C SER A 86 -2.17 -0.21 3.83
N GLY A 87 -1.13 0.11 4.61
CA GLY A 87 -0.89 -0.47 5.92
C GLY A 87 -0.14 -1.79 5.82
N GLY A 88 0.67 -2.09 6.84
CA GLY A 88 1.45 -3.33 6.92
C GLY A 88 2.87 -3.16 6.37
N ALA A 89 3.28 -4.04 5.47
CA ALA A 89 4.64 -4.08 4.93
C ALA A 89 4.67 -3.71 3.44
N GLY A 90 5.67 -2.91 3.06
CA GLY A 90 6.15 -2.86 1.69
C GLY A 90 7.27 -3.88 1.46
N VAL A 91 8.01 -3.73 0.38
CA VAL A 91 9.11 -4.64 0.02
C VAL A 91 10.38 -3.91 -0.36
N LYS A 92 11.52 -4.44 0.10
CA LYS A 92 12.85 -4.14 -0.44
C LYS A 92 13.19 -5.17 -1.50
N MET A 93 13.18 -4.77 -2.76
CA MET A 93 13.51 -5.65 -3.87
C MET A 93 14.99 -6.06 -3.86
N SER A 94 15.30 -7.14 -4.58
CA SER A 94 16.64 -7.68 -4.76
C SER A 94 17.64 -6.70 -5.38
N ASP A 95 17.18 -5.75 -6.18
CA ASP A 95 18.01 -4.70 -6.77
C ASP A 95 18.25 -3.48 -5.86
N GLY A 96 17.66 -3.49 -4.66
CA GLY A 96 17.74 -2.43 -3.66
C GLY A 96 16.62 -1.39 -3.74
N THR A 97 15.68 -1.52 -4.68
CA THR A 97 14.49 -0.65 -4.76
C THR A 97 13.59 -0.87 -3.54
N LEU A 98 13.13 0.22 -2.92
CA LEU A 98 12.10 0.17 -1.87
C LEU A 98 10.74 0.44 -2.50
N VAL A 99 9.73 -0.35 -2.14
CA VAL A 99 8.39 -0.25 -2.72
C VAL A 99 7.34 -0.28 -1.61
N PHE A 100 6.47 0.74 -1.59
CA PHE A 100 5.27 0.79 -0.80
C PHE A 100 4.04 0.52 -1.67
N PRO A 101 3.18 -0.43 -1.28
CA PRO A 101 1.84 -0.56 -1.86
C PRO A 101 0.97 0.60 -1.41
N LEU A 102 0.23 1.18 -2.36
CA LEU A 102 -0.67 2.28 -2.12
C LEU A 102 -2.08 1.94 -2.58
N GLU A 103 -3.03 2.50 -1.88
CA GLU A 103 -4.43 2.56 -2.28
C GLU A 103 -4.75 3.99 -2.71
N GLY A 104 -5.32 4.12 -3.90
CA GLY A 104 -5.86 5.37 -4.42
C GLY A 104 -7.39 5.32 -4.42
N LYS A 105 -8.01 6.50 -4.40
CA LYS A 105 -9.43 6.66 -4.74
C LYS A 105 -9.56 7.44 -6.03
N LYS A 106 -10.41 6.95 -6.93
CA LYS A 106 -10.74 7.58 -8.20
C LYS A 106 -12.22 7.91 -8.22
N GLU A 107 -12.59 9.10 -8.66
CA GLU A 107 -13.99 9.41 -8.96
C GLU A 107 -14.33 8.93 -10.37
N GLU A 108 -15.24 7.96 -10.47
CA GLU A 108 -15.74 7.47 -11.75
C GLU A 108 -17.27 7.39 -11.70
N SER A 109 -17.94 8.03 -12.67
CA SER A 109 -19.41 8.00 -12.80
C SER A 109 -20.19 8.45 -11.55
N GLY A 110 -19.59 9.28 -10.69
CA GLY A 110 -20.20 9.81 -9.46
C GLY A 110 -20.06 8.89 -8.23
N ALA A 111 -19.26 7.82 -8.33
CA ALA A 111 -18.86 6.99 -7.21
C ALA A 111 -17.34 7.02 -7.03
N GLU A 112 -16.87 6.98 -5.77
CA GLU A 112 -15.46 6.75 -5.48
C GLU A 112 -15.16 5.25 -5.58
N GLU A 113 -14.21 4.89 -6.42
CA GLU A 113 -13.72 3.52 -6.58
C GLU A 113 -12.27 3.42 -6.06
N ALA A 114 -11.99 2.35 -5.33
CA ALA A 114 -10.64 2.05 -4.86
C ALA A 114 -9.80 1.46 -6.00
N VAL A 115 -8.56 1.91 -6.08
CA VAL A 115 -7.55 1.43 -7.04
C VAL A 115 -6.22 1.20 -6.33
N SER A 116 -5.33 0.45 -6.95
CA SER A 116 -4.00 0.16 -6.44
C SER A 116 -2.91 0.76 -7.31
N LEU A 117 -1.82 1.15 -6.67
CA LEU A 117 -0.60 1.67 -7.28
C LEU A 117 0.57 1.47 -6.31
N ILE A 118 1.78 1.89 -6.69
CA ILE A 118 2.95 1.81 -5.81
C ILE A 118 3.68 3.15 -5.73
N LEU A 119 4.32 3.37 -4.59
CA LEU A 119 5.33 4.40 -4.40
C LEU A 119 6.67 3.70 -4.23
N TYR A 120 7.66 4.06 -5.03
CA TYR A 120 8.97 3.41 -4.96
C TYR A 120 10.10 4.41 -4.94
N SER A 121 11.23 4.00 -4.35
CA SER A 121 12.47 4.75 -4.42
C SER A 121 13.59 3.84 -4.89
N LEU A 122 14.34 4.35 -5.87
CA LEU A 122 15.58 3.73 -6.31
C LEU A 122 16.66 3.89 -5.22
N LYS A 123 17.86 3.32 -5.46
CA LYS A 123 18.92 3.04 -4.47
C LYS A 123 19.22 4.13 -3.41
N ASP A 124 18.96 5.39 -3.72
CA ASP A 124 19.43 6.54 -2.94
C ASP A 124 18.39 7.08 -1.92
N THR A 125 17.15 6.57 -1.90
CA THR A 125 16.09 6.90 -0.92
C THR A 125 15.69 8.38 -0.80
N ASN A 126 16.32 9.25 -1.59
CA ASN A 126 16.10 10.70 -1.59
C ASN A 126 14.93 11.11 -2.50
N ASN A 127 14.64 10.32 -3.53
CA ASN A 127 13.58 10.58 -4.50
C ASN A 127 12.58 9.43 -4.48
N TRP A 128 11.31 9.75 -4.28
CA TRP A 128 10.20 8.80 -4.33
C TRP A 128 9.37 9.07 -5.58
N THR A 129 8.98 7.99 -6.26
CA THR A 129 8.27 8.04 -7.52
C THR A 129 6.97 7.25 -7.39
N LEU A 130 5.87 7.90 -7.77
CA LEU A 130 4.57 7.25 -7.90
C LEU A 130 4.52 6.48 -9.22
N SER A 131 4.05 5.23 -9.21
CA SER A 131 3.93 4.45 -10.44
C SER A 131 2.83 4.99 -11.36
N LYS A 132 3.02 4.80 -12.66
CA LYS A 132 2.05 5.19 -13.71
C LYS A 132 0.83 4.29 -13.75
N GLY A 133 1.04 2.98 -13.57
CA GLY A 133 0.00 1.99 -13.66
C GLY A 133 -0.97 2.07 -12.49
N ILE A 134 -2.20 2.49 -12.77
CA ILE A 134 -3.37 2.33 -11.90
C ILE A 134 -4.06 1.02 -12.29
N PHE A 135 -4.43 0.21 -11.31
CA PHE A 135 -5.07 -1.08 -11.57
C PHE A 135 -5.96 -1.50 -10.41
N ALA A 136 -6.61 -2.66 -10.57
CA ALA A 136 -7.44 -3.29 -9.56
C ALA A 136 -8.66 -2.43 -9.15
N ASP A 137 -9.40 -1.93 -10.15
CA ASP A 137 -10.65 -1.20 -9.92
C ASP A 137 -11.60 -2.02 -9.03
N GLY A 138 -12.09 -1.36 -7.98
CA GLY A 138 -12.98 -1.94 -6.98
C GLY A 138 -12.25 -2.87 -6.02
N CYS A 139 -10.94 -2.68 -5.85
CA CYS A 139 -10.12 -3.42 -4.90
C CYS A 139 -9.27 -2.50 -4.03
N SER A 140 -9.24 -2.82 -2.75
CA SER A 140 -8.55 -2.09 -1.68
C SER A 140 -7.55 -2.98 -0.94
N ASP A 141 -6.91 -2.40 0.07
CA ASP A 141 -5.95 -3.03 0.97
C ASP A 141 -4.83 -3.83 0.27
N PRO A 142 -4.09 -3.22 -0.68
CA PRO A 142 -3.06 -3.94 -1.41
C PRO A 142 -1.92 -4.40 -0.50
N SER A 143 -1.45 -5.62 -0.71
CA SER A 143 -0.25 -6.17 -0.06
C SER A 143 0.72 -6.64 -1.12
N ILE A 144 2.02 -6.38 -0.97
CA ILE A 144 3.00 -6.57 -2.05
C ILE A 144 4.21 -7.38 -1.61
N VAL A 145 4.71 -8.21 -2.52
CA VAL A 145 5.98 -8.95 -2.37
C VAL A 145 6.77 -8.93 -3.67
N GLU A 146 8.07 -9.22 -3.58
CA GLU A 146 8.89 -9.59 -4.74
C GLU A 146 8.86 -11.12 -4.87
N TRP A 147 8.59 -11.60 -6.08
CA TRP A 147 8.69 -12.99 -6.45
C TRP A 147 9.59 -13.16 -7.67
N LYS A 148 9.94 -14.42 -7.97
CA LYS A 148 10.75 -14.89 -9.11
C LYS A 148 10.87 -13.89 -10.27
N ASP A 149 12.08 -13.78 -10.82
CA ASP A 149 12.42 -12.85 -11.91
C ASP A 149 12.21 -11.38 -11.55
N LYS A 150 12.31 -11.04 -10.25
CA LYS A 150 12.17 -9.67 -9.71
C LYS A 150 10.81 -9.04 -10.01
N LYS A 151 9.76 -9.87 -10.09
CA LYS A 151 8.40 -9.40 -10.31
C LYS A 151 7.77 -8.98 -9.01
N LEU A 152 7.04 -7.88 -9.04
CA LEU A 152 6.13 -7.51 -7.97
C LEU A 152 4.86 -8.33 -8.10
N ILE A 153 4.42 -8.90 -6.98
CA ILE A 153 3.14 -9.60 -6.86
C ILE A 153 2.32 -8.84 -5.84
N MET A 154 1.16 -8.32 -6.25
CA MET A 154 0.26 -7.58 -5.39
C MET A 154 -1.06 -8.31 -5.22
N MET A 155 -1.46 -8.53 -3.98
CA MET A 155 -2.77 -9.08 -3.60
C MET A 155 -3.68 -7.95 -3.13
N THR A 156 -4.91 -7.91 -3.61
CA THR A 156 -5.91 -6.90 -3.25
C THR A 156 -7.20 -7.54 -2.78
N ALA A 157 -7.93 -6.87 -1.90
CA ALA A 157 -9.26 -7.28 -1.46
C ALA A 157 -10.32 -6.54 -2.29
N CYS A 158 -11.14 -7.27 -3.05
CA CYS A 158 -12.10 -6.65 -3.96
C CYS A 158 -13.54 -6.75 -3.47
N ASP A 159 -14.37 -5.78 -3.87
CA ASP A 159 -15.76 -5.62 -3.47
C ASP A 159 -16.64 -6.84 -3.81
N GLY A 160 -16.24 -7.59 -4.85
CA GLY A 160 -16.88 -8.85 -5.23
C GLY A 160 -16.66 -10.01 -4.24
N GLY A 161 -15.89 -9.79 -3.16
CA GLY A 161 -15.55 -10.75 -2.11
C GLY A 161 -14.34 -11.62 -2.43
N ARG A 162 -13.91 -11.70 -3.69
CA ARG A 162 -12.68 -12.42 -4.08
C ARG A 162 -11.48 -11.48 -4.05
N ARG A 163 -10.34 -11.99 -3.59
CA ARG A 163 -9.06 -11.31 -3.73
C ARG A 163 -8.54 -11.50 -5.13
N ARG A 164 -8.05 -10.42 -5.74
CA ARG A 164 -7.36 -10.48 -7.02
C ARG A 164 -5.86 -10.33 -6.77
N VAL A 165 -5.07 -11.02 -7.57
CA VAL A 165 -3.61 -10.96 -7.51
C VAL A 165 -3.09 -10.51 -8.86
N TYR A 166 -2.16 -9.56 -8.85
CA TYR A 166 -1.59 -8.96 -10.04
C TYR A 166 -0.07 -9.09 -10.02
N GLU A 167 0.52 -9.21 -11.19
CA GLU A 167 1.97 -9.28 -11.40
C GLU A 167 2.44 -8.07 -12.21
N SER A 168 3.60 -7.53 -11.85
CA SER A 168 4.30 -6.49 -12.62
C SER A 168 5.78 -6.83 -12.69
N GLY A 169 6.33 -6.87 -13.91
CA GLY A 169 7.77 -7.02 -14.15
C GLY A 169 8.49 -5.70 -14.40
N ASP A 170 7.76 -4.59 -14.47
CA ASP A 170 8.22 -3.27 -14.88
C ASP A 170 8.02 -2.22 -13.77
N LYS A 171 8.02 -2.67 -12.51
CA LYS A 171 7.89 -1.80 -11.32
C LYS A 171 6.65 -0.90 -11.38
N GLY A 172 5.54 -1.52 -11.75
CA GLY A 172 4.21 -0.90 -11.73
C GLY A 172 3.91 0.03 -12.89
N GLU A 173 4.67 -0.01 -13.99
CA GLU A 173 4.23 0.62 -15.24
C GLU A 173 3.01 -0.11 -15.82
N SER A 174 2.99 -1.44 -15.76
CA SER A 174 1.86 -2.27 -16.13
C SER A 174 1.63 -3.42 -15.16
N TRP A 175 0.37 -3.85 -15.05
CA TRP A 175 -0.06 -4.94 -14.17
C TRP A 175 -0.94 -5.92 -14.92
N THR A 176 -0.71 -7.21 -14.70
CA THR A 176 -1.52 -8.29 -15.28
C THR A 176 -2.11 -9.15 -14.16
N GLU A 177 -3.41 -9.45 -14.23
CA GLU A 177 -4.05 -10.33 -13.25
C GLU A 177 -3.50 -11.77 -13.37
N ALA A 178 -3.06 -12.34 -12.26
CA ALA A 178 -2.45 -13.67 -12.14
C ALA A 178 -3.50 -14.81 -12.18
N LEU A 179 -4.33 -14.85 -13.23
CA LEU A 179 -5.48 -15.76 -13.36
C LEU A 179 -5.11 -17.26 -13.39
N GLY A 180 -3.90 -17.57 -13.85
CA GLY A 180 -3.41 -18.96 -13.94
C GLY A 180 -2.82 -19.51 -12.63
N THR A 181 -2.70 -18.67 -11.59
CA THR A 181 -1.96 -19.03 -10.37
C THR A 181 -2.71 -18.65 -9.11
N LEU A 182 -2.66 -17.37 -8.70
CA LEU A 182 -3.03 -16.91 -7.37
C LEU A 182 -4.31 -16.09 -7.34
N SER A 183 -4.67 -15.46 -8.46
CA SER A 183 -5.84 -14.58 -8.48
C SER A 183 -7.12 -15.38 -8.26
N ARG A 184 -8.05 -14.83 -7.48
CA ARG A 184 -9.38 -15.40 -7.21
C ARG A 184 -9.38 -16.73 -6.44
N VAL A 185 -8.21 -17.20 -5.98
CA VAL A 185 -8.08 -18.38 -5.11
C VAL A 185 -8.71 -18.12 -3.75
N TRP A 186 -8.47 -16.93 -3.18
CA TRP A 186 -8.99 -16.55 -1.88
C TRP A 186 -10.20 -15.62 -2.01
N GLY A 187 -11.22 -15.85 -1.19
CA GLY A 187 -12.37 -14.96 -1.11
C GLY A 187 -13.18 -15.15 0.17
N ASN A 188 -13.99 -14.16 0.49
CA ASN A 188 -15.00 -14.21 1.54
C ASN A 188 -16.41 -14.06 0.91
N LYS A 189 -17.45 -14.33 1.70
CA LYS A 189 -18.84 -14.12 1.27
C LYS A 189 -19.30 -12.67 1.43
N GLN A 190 -18.54 -11.87 2.17
CA GLN A 190 -18.85 -10.47 2.44
C GLN A 190 -18.50 -9.65 1.20
N LYS A 191 -19.45 -8.84 0.72
CA LYS A 191 -19.30 -8.04 -0.49
C LYS A 191 -19.50 -6.57 -0.18
N GLY A 192 -18.89 -5.73 -1.01
CA GLY A 192 -18.95 -4.28 -0.93
C GLY A 192 -17.64 -3.65 -0.45
N PRO A 193 -17.51 -2.33 -0.63
CA PRO A 193 -16.26 -1.59 -0.43
C PRO A 193 -15.74 -1.63 1.00
N ASP A 194 -16.64 -1.68 1.99
CA ASP A 194 -16.26 -1.69 3.42
C ASP A 194 -15.96 -3.09 3.97
N LYS A 195 -15.90 -4.11 3.10
CA LYS A 195 -15.69 -5.52 3.50
C LYS A 195 -14.30 -6.05 3.16
N GLY A 196 -13.51 -5.26 2.45
CA GLY A 196 -12.08 -5.51 2.27
C GLY A 196 -11.37 -5.55 3.61
N VAL A 197 -10.40 -6.46 3.74
CA VAL A 197 -9.47 -6.46 4.87
C VAL A 197 -8.09 -6.81 4.32
N GLY A 198 -7.09 -6.02 4.72
CA GLY A 198 -5.70 -6.26 4.36
C GLY A 198 -5.22 -7.66 4.71
N SER A 199 -4.35 -8.17 3.84
CA SER A 199 -3.68 -9.45 4.02
C SER A 199 -2.29 -9.26 4.60
N GLY A 200 -1.82 -10.22 5.40
CA GLY A 200 -0.37 -10.38 5.54
C GLY A 200 0.14 -11.13 4.31
N PHE A 201 1.08 -10.55 3.59
CA PHE A 201 1.67 -11.18 2.42
C PHE A 201 3.19 -10.98 2.44
N THR A 202 3.93 -12.08 2.48
CA THR A 202 5.40 -12.05 2.55
C THR A 202 5.99 -13.25 1.83
N THR A 203 7.29 -13.18 1.54
CA THR A 203 8.06 -14.29 1.00
C THR A 203 9.13 -14.71 1.99
N ALA A 204 9.46 -16.00 1.98
CA ALA A 204 10.47 -16.58 2.85
C ALA A 204 11.16 -17.73 2.15
N LYS A 205 12.40 -18.02 2.56
CA LYS A 205 13.07 -19.27 2.24
C LYS A 205 12.94 -20.20 3.45
N ILE A 206 12.22 -21.30 3.29
CA ILE A 206 12.07 -22.34 4.31
C ILE A 206 12.79 -23.57 3.80
N GLU A 207 13.84 -23.97 4.51
CA GLU A 207 14.81 -24.97 4.03
C GLU A 207 15.39 -24.53 2.67
N ASP A 208 15.30 -25.37 1.64
CA ASP A 208 15.77 -25.08 0.27
C ASP A 208 14.64 -24.63 -0.67
N ARG A 209 13.54 -24.11 -0.12
CA ARG A 209 12.37 -23.72 -0.90
C ARG A 209 11.97 -22.27 -0.65
N ASP A 210 11.85 -21.52 -1.73
CA ASP A 210 11.21 -20.20 -1.73
C ASP A 210 9.69 -20.39 -1.68
N VAL A 211 9.04 -19.72 -0.73
CA VAL A 211 7.60 -19.79 -0.52
C VAL A 211 6.99 -18.40 -0.36
N MET A 212 5.70 -18.30 -0.68
CA MET A 212 4.85 -17.18 -0.29
C MET A 212 4.03 -17.57 0.94
N LEU A 213 3.98 -16.70 1.93
CA LEU A 213 3.14 -16.85 3.12
C LEU A 213 2.03 -15.81 3.05
N VAL A 214 0.78 -16.27 3.20
CA VAL A 214 -0.43 -15.44 3.13
C VAL A 214 -1.25 -15.63 4.40
N THR A 215 -1.62 -14.54 5.07
CA THR A 215 -2.55 -14.56 6.21
C THR A 215 -3.80 -13.76 5.87
N LEU A 216 -4.96 -14.40 6.05
CA LEU A 216 -6.27 -13.84 5.72
C LEU A 216 -7.27 -14.06 6.86
N PRO A 217 -8.22 -13.14 7.07
CA PRO A 217 -9.31 -13.37 8.00
C PRO A 217 -10.18 -14.55 7.57
N ALA A 218 -10.44 -15.48 8.49
CA ALA A 218 -11.42 -16.52 8.33
C ALA A 218 -12.75 -16.09 8.97
N TYR A 219 -13.77 -15.84 8.16
CA TYR A 219 -15.09 -15.43 8.65
C TYR A 219 -15.92 -16.68 9.01
N SER A 220 -16.17 -16.89 10.29
CA SER A 220 -17.01 -17.98 10.79
C SER A 220 -18.51 -17.68 10.71
N LYS A 221 -18.89 -16.41 10.52
CA LYS A 221 -20.27 -15.96 10.40
C LYS A 221 -20.44 -15.16 9.11
N SER A 222 -21.48 -15.54 8.36
CA SER A 222 -21.99 -14.82 7.19
C SER A 222 -22.77 -13.59 7.59
#